data_AF-A0A6L6ZRJ6-F1
#
_entry.id   AF-A0A6L6ZRJ6-F1
#
_cell.length_a   1.000
_cell.length_b   1.000
_cell.length_c   1.000
_cell.angle_alpha   90.00
_cell.angle_beta   90.00
_cell.angle_gamma   90.00
#
_symmetry.space_group_name_H-M   'P 1'
#
loop_
_entity.id
_entity.type
_entity.pdbx_description
1 polymer ?
#
loop_
_entity_poly.entity_id
_entity_poly.type
_entity_poly.pdbx_seq_one_letter_code
_entity_poly.pdbx_strand_id
1 'polypeptide(L)'
;MEYVAFGDESGTTGSDRCYGIGLLCVRKDTLHIFNERVQKLKDKYGIVGELKWSKIKNSAGQANICIELLAMVLKNSCCFHSIIVVKNMYNNWQTDRELAFYQTYTMLVKNVAKQIKSEVEVIIDQKIDKYKKNDEVTGIVANHMLARAGMKKLVKSVTMHDSKHHLGLQVVDILTGAVNSGYLKYLNPRLELSVAKELAFERMAALLGWDVFHYDTFPNKDFNIWHFPQEMRAMPGSKSIRPDYSVPLVKREELA
;
A
#
# COMPACT_ATOMS: atom_id res chain seq x y z
N MET A 1 15.47 -13.00 11.87
CA MET A 1 14.04 -12.63 11.73
C MET A 1 13.77 -12.51 10.23
N GLU A 2 12.70 -13.11 9.73
CA GLU A 2 12.35 -13.12 8.30
C GLU A 2 10.98 -12.50 8.11
N TYR A 3 10.78 -11.86 6.96
CA TYR A 3 9.51 -11.22 6.59
C TYR A 3 8.96 -11.80 5.31
N VAL A 4 7.63 -11.82 5.23
CA VAL A 4 6.90 -11.94 3.97
C VAL A 4 6.31 -10.57 3.67
N ALA A 5 6.63 -10.01 2.51
CA ALA A 5 6.08 -8.77 2.01
C ALA A 5 5.03 -9.06 0.95
N PHE A 6 3.83 -8.54 1.13
CA PHE A 6 2.73 -8.61 0.16
C PHE A 6 2.67 -7.30 -0.61
N GLY A 7 2.57 -7.37 -1.92
CA GLY A 7 2.62 -6.19 -2.76
C GLY A 7 1.50 -6.11 -3.78
N ASP A 8 0.95 -4.91 -3.93
CA ASP A 8 -0.10 -4.60 -4.89
C ASP A 8 0.03 -3.15 -5.36
N GLU A 9 -0.71 -2.80 -6.42
CA GLU A 9 -0.72 -1.47 -7.00
C GLU A 9 -2.12 -0.90 -7.21
N SER A 10 -2.20 0.42 -7.36
CA SER A 10 -3.45 1.11 -7.65
C SER A 10 -3.23 2.21 -8.69
N GLY A 11 -4.20 2.42 -9.58
CA GLY A 11 -4.18 3.54 -10.53
C GLY A 11 -3.16 3.40 -11.67
N THR A 12 -2.63 2.21 -11.97
CA THR A 12 -1.70 2.00 -13.10
C THR A 12 -2.40 2.04 -14.46
N THR A 13 -3.69 1.71 -14.50
CA THR A 13 -4.54 1.78 -15.69
C THR A 13 -5.31 3.10 -15.74
N GLY A 14 -5.91 3.40 -16.90
CA GLY A 14 -6.79 4.56 -17.07
C GLY A 14 -6.09 5.93 -17.06
N SER A 15 -6.88 6.97 -16.86
CA SER A 15 -6.50 8.39 -16.94
C SER A 15 -6.12 9.00 -15.58
N ASP A 16 -6.03 8.19 -14.51
CA ASP A 16 -5.62 8.65 -13.18
C ASP A 16 -4.28 9.39 -13.27
N ARG A 17 -4.15 10.51 -12.54
CA ARG A 17 -2.96 11.38 -12.57
C ARG A 17 -1.75 10.77 -11.86
N CYS A 18 -1.98 9.82 -10.96
CA CYS A 18 -0.95 9.08 -10.26
C CYS A 18 -1.27 7.58 -10.22
N TYR A 19 -0.26 6.78 -9.88
CA TYR A 19 -0.44 5.40 -9.44
C TYR A 19 0.31 5.18 -8.13
N GLY A 20 -0.11 4.20 -7.34
CA GLY A 20 0.55 3.81 -6.11
C GLY A 20 1.02 2.36 -6.18
N ILE A 21 2.15 2.06 -5.54
CA ILE A 21 2.59 0.69 -5.25
C ILE A 21 2.77 0.60 -3.73
N GLY A 22 2.29 -0.46 -3.11
CA GLY A 22 2.45 -0.71 -1.69
C GLY A 22 3.08 -2.07 -1.41
N LEU A 23 3.82 -2.15 -0.30
CA LEU A 23 4.34 -3.37 0.29
C LEU A 23 3.94 -3.43 1.76
N LEU A 24 3.22 -4.49 2.13
CA LEU A 24 2.91 -4.83 3.51
C LEU A 24 3.79 -5.99 3.97
N CYS A 25 4.70 -5.71 4.90
CA CYS A 25 5.60 -6.68 5.48
C CYS A 25 5.01 -7.23 6.78
N VAL A 26 4.96 -8.55 6.87
CA VAL A 26 4.54 -9.28 8.07
C VAL A 26 5.68 -10.21 8.45
N ARG A 27 6.00 -10.29 9.75
CA ARG A 27 6.98 -11.29 10.20
C ARG A 27 6.46 -12.68 9.91
N LYS A 28 7.34 -13.53 9.37
CA LYS A 28 7.00 -14.88 8.90
C LYS A 28 6.45 -15.77 10.02
N ASP A 29 6.98 -15.64 11.23
CA ASP A 29 6.54 -16.39 12.42
C ASP A 29 5.16 -15.98 12.95
N THR A 30 4.72 -14.74 12.68
CA THR A 30 3.39 -14.24 13.08
C THR A 30 2.38 -14.17 11.94
N LEU A 31 2.72 -14.67 10.74
CA LEU A 31 1.86 -14.55 9.56
C LEU A 31 0.48 -15.24 9.75
N HIS A 32 0.43 -16.37 10.43
CA HIS A 32 -0.82 -17.06 10.74
C HIS A 32 -1.74 -16.21 11.65
N ILE A 33 -1.17 -15.57 12.68
CA ILE A 33 -1.91 -14.65 13.58
C ILE A 33 -2.46 -13.45 12.79
N PHE A 34 -1.64 -12.90 11.89
CA PHE A 34 -2.07 -11.81 11.02
C PHE A 34 -3.28 -12.25 10.16
N ASN A 35 -3.19 -13.42 9.51
CA ASN A 35 -4.27 -13.96 8.68
C ASN A 35 -5.56 -14.21 9.48
N GLU A 36 -5.47 -14.79 10.67
CA GLU A 36 -6.63 -14.99 11.56
C GLU A 36 -7.31 -13.68 11.93
N ARG A 37 -6.54 -12.62 12.21
CA ARG A 37 -7.09 -11.30 12.54
C ARG A 37 -7.78 -10.66 11.35
N VAL A 38 -7.19 -10.74 10.16
CA VAL A 38 -7.84 -10.26 8.93
C VAL A 38 -9.14 -11.01 8.68
N GLN A 39 -9.15 -12.34 8.84
CA GLN A 39 -10.36 -13.13 8.64
C GLN A 39 -11.45 -12.74 9.65
N LYS A 40 -11.12 -12.58 10.94
CA LYS A 40 -12.07 -12.09 11.95
C LYS A 40 -12.67 -10.73 11.61
N LEU A 41 -11.88 -9.82 11.02
CA LEU A 41 -12.39 -8.53 10.55
C LEU A 41 -13.36 -8.69 9.37
N LYS A 42 -13.04 -9.57 8.42
CA LYS A 42 -13.95 -9.88 7.30
C LYS A 42 -15.27 -10.44 7.80
N ASP A 43 -15.22 -11.40 8.72
CA ASP A 43 -16.40 -12.03 9.31
C ASP A 43 -17.24 -11.01 10.07
N LYS A 44 -16.61 -10.16 10.89
CA LYS A 44 -17.25 -9.08 11.67
C LYS A 44 -18.08 -8.14 10.79
N TYR A 45 -17.61 -7.82 9.59
CA TYR A 45 -18.30 -6.92 8.67
C TYR A 45 -19.05 -7.62 7.54
N GLY A 46 -19.18 -8.95 7.59
CA GLY A 46 -19.89 -9.73 6.58
C GLY A 46 -19.26 -9.67 5.20
N ILE A 47 -17.93 -9.48 5.11
CA ILE A 47 -17.21 -9.42 3.83
C ILE A 47 -16.99 -10.84 3.31
N VAL A 48 -17.85 -11.25 2.38
CA VAL A 48 -17.74 -12.53 1.69
C VAL A 48 -16.83 -12.42 0.47
N GLY A 49 -15.97 -13.41 0.29
CA GLY A 49 -15.04 -13.48 -0.84
C GLY A 49 -13.83 -12.56 -0.68
N GLU A 50 -13.32 -12.10 -1.81
CA GLU A 50 -12.08 -11.31 -1.87
C GLU A 50 -12.33 -9.83 -1.58
N LEU A 51 -11.59 -9.30 -0.59
CA LEU A 51 -11.60 -7.90 -0.20
C LEU A 51 -10.74 -7.07 -1.18
N LYS A 52 -11.33 -6.02 -1.78
CA LYS A 52 -10.65 -5.07 -2.67
C LYS A 52 -11.13 -3.64 -2.45
N TRP A 53 -10.24 -2.67 -2.60
CA TRP A 53 -10.50 -1.23 -2.54
C TRP A 53 -11.55 -0.79 -3.57
N SER A 54 -11.54 -1.38 -4.76
CA SER A 54 -12.52 -1.11 -5.81
C SER A 54 -13.94 -1.57 -5.45
N LYS A 55 -14.10 -2.49 -4.49
CA LYS A 55 -15.40 -3.02 -4.03
C LYS A 55 -15.98 -2.26 -2.83
N ILE A 56 -15.23 -1.33 -2.24
CA ILE A 56 -15.73 -0.45 -1.17
C ILE A 56 -16.68 0.56 -1.80
N LYS A 57 -17.96 0.50 -1.44
CA LYS A 57 -19.02 1.34 -2.02
C LYS A 57 -19.71 2.15 -0.93
N ASN A 58 -20.88 1.72 -0.47
CA ASN A 58 -21.81 2.58 0.29
C ASN A 58 -22.22 1.93 1.63
N SER A 59 -21.31 1.22 2.29
CA SER A 59 -21.58 0.48 3.53
C SER A 59 -20.63 0.90 4.65
N ALA A 60 -21.18 1.09 5.85
CA ALA A 60 -20.41 1.46 7.03
C ALA A 60 -19.44 0.34 7.40
N GLY A 61 -19.87 -0.92 7.26
CA GLY A 61 -18.99 -2.08 7.44
C GLY A 61 -17.81 -2.10 6.46
N GLN A 62 -18.05 -1.69 5.21
CA GLN A 62 -16.98 -1.58 4.20
C GLN A 62 -16.01 -0.42 4.51
N ALA A 63 -16.48 0.72 5.02
CA ALA A 63 -15.58 1.77 5.51
C ALA A 63 -14.79 1.30 6.74
N ASN A 64 -15.49 0.65 7.69
CA ASN A 64 -14.92 0.24 8.97
C ASN A 64 -13.86 -0.84 8.84
N ILE A 65 -13.99 -1.77 7.89
CA ILE A 65 -12.90 -2.73 7.65
C ILE A 65 -11.63 -2.04 7.15
N CYS A 66 -11.71 -0.98 6.33
CA CYS A 66 -10.53 -0.22 5.91
C CYS A 66 -9.84 0.45 7.10
N ILE A 67 -10.63 1.08 7.99
CA ILE A 67 -10.13 1.75 9.20
C ILE A 67 -9.48 0.75 10.16
N GLU A 68 -10.14 -0.38 10.43
CA GLU A 68 -9.61 -1.39 11.35
C GLU A 68 -8.40 -2.14 10.79
N LEU A 69 -8.30 -2.33 9.47
CA LEU A 69 -7.11 -2.89 8.84
C LEU A 69 -5.91 -1.96 9.00
N LEU A 70 -6.08 -0.65 8.80
CA LEU A 70 -5.03 0.32 9.06
C LEU A 70 -4.62 0.30 10.55
N ALA A 71 -5.60 0.32 11.46
CA ALA A 71 -5.33 0.26 12.90
C ALA A 71 -4.57 -1.02 13.28
N MET A 72 -4.96 -2.15 12.69
CA MET A 72 -4.29 -3.44 12.88
C MET A 72 -2.85 -3.38 12.38
N VAL A 73 -2.57 -2.81 11.21
CA VAL A 73 -1.21 -2.68 10.68
C VAL A 73 -0.35 -1.78 11.57
N LEU A 74 -0.89 -0.66 12.05
CA LEU A 74 -0.17 0.26 12.95
C LEU A 74 0.10 -0.32 14.34
N LYS A 75 -0.80 -1.15 14.88
CA LYS A 75 -0.65 -1.77 16.21
C LYS A 75 0.31 -2.95 16.22
N ASN A 76 0.44 -3.64 15.10
CA ASN A 76 1.24 -4.85 15.00
C ASN A 76 2.64 -4.54 14.51
N SER A 77 3.57 -5.47 14.71
CA SER A 77 4.93 -5.41 14.12
C SER A 77 4.92 -5.66 12.60
N CYS A 78 3.93 -5.10 11.90
CA CYS A 78 3.85 -5.03 10.46
C CYS A 78 4.57 -3.77 9.98
N CYS A 79 4.98 -3.76 8.72
CA CYS A 79 5.56 -2.59 8.09
C CYS A 79 4.84 -2.32 6.76
N PHE A 80 4.16 -1.19 6.61
CA PHE A 80 3.56 -0.80 5.34
C PHE A 80 4.36 0.32 4.68
N HIS A 81 4.80 0.10 3.44
CA HIS A 81 5.56 1.08 2.68
C HIS A 81 4.88 1.30 1.34
N SER A 82 4.74 2.55 0.91
CA SER A 82 4.13 2.88 -0.37
C SER A 82 4.85 4.01 -1.09
N ILE A 83 4.92 3.89 -2.41
CA ILE A 83 5.36 4.93 -3.33
C ILE A 83 4.16 5.38 -4.16
N ILE A 84 3.88 6.69 -4.16
CA ILE A 84 2.89 7.29 -5.06
C ILE A 84 3.61 8.04 -6.17
N VAL A 85 3.32 7.69 -7.42
CA VAL A 85 4.00 8.17 -8.62
C VAL A 85 3.08 9.07 -9.43
N VAL A 86 3.48 10.33 -9.62
CA VAL A 86 2.79 11.30 -10.46
C VAL A 86 3.17 11.09 -11.93
N LYS A 87 2.23 10.61 -12.73
CA LYS A 87 2.49 10.05 -14.06
C LYS A 87 3.01 11.08 -15.06
N ASN A 88 2.43 12.27 -15.09
CA ASN A 88 2.81 13.33 -16.05
C ASN A 88 4.20 13.92 -15.78
N MET A 89 4.75 13.70 -14.58
CA MET A 89 6.10 14.15 -14.21
C MET A 89 7.15 13.07 -14.38
N TYR A 90 6.75 11.81 -14.58
CA TYR A 90 7.68 10.70 -14.72
C TYR A 90 7.87 10.33 -16.20
N ASN A 91 8.96 10.80 -16.81
CA ASN A 91 9.23 10.61 -18.24
C ASN A 91 9.16 9.14 -18.67
N ASN A 92 9.74 8.21 -17.88
CA ASN A 92 9.72 6.80 -18.26
C ASN A 92 8.30 6.26 -18.35
N TRP A 93 7.36 6.76 -17.55
CA TRP A 93 5.94 6.37 -17.65
C TRP A 93 5.31 6.78 -18.99
N GLN A 94 5.76 7.90 -19.57
CA GLN A 94 5.30 8.36 -20.88
C GLN A 94 5.90 7.55 -22.03
N THR A 95 7.11 7.01 -21.84
CA THR A 95 7.83 6.21 -22.84
C THR A 95 7.47 4.73 -22.81
N ASP A 96 7.54 4.10 -21.63
CA ASP A 96 7.28 2.69 -21.41
C ASP A 96 6.71 2.48 -19.99
N ARG A 97 5.39 2.25 -19.93
CA ARG A 97 4.65 2.12 -18.67
C ARG A 97 5.06 0.89 -17.86
N GLU A 98 5.32 -0.24 -18.53
CA GLU A 98 5.70 -1.50 -17.85
C GLU A 98 7.09 -1.34 -17.23
N LEU A 99 8.04 -0.79 -18.01
CA LEU A 99 9.38 -0.49 -17.50
C LEU A 99 9.34 0.49 -16.32
N ALA A 100 8.58 1.58 -16.46
CA ALA A 100 8.43 2.60 -15.43
C ALA A 100 7.82 2.04 -14.14
N PHE A 101 6.81 1.17 -14.27
CA PHE A 101 6.19 0.47 -13.15
C PHE A 101 7.21 -0.41 -12.41
N TYR A 102 7.94 -1.27 -13.12
CA TYR A 102 8.90 -2.16 -12.47
C TYR A 102 10.13 -1.45 -11.91
N GLN A 103 10.52 -0.29 -12.47
CA GLN A 103 11.54 0.56 -11.87
C GLN A 103 11.10 1.10 -10.51
N THR A 104 9.88 1.65 -10.41
CA THR A 104 9.36 2.19 -9.14
C THR A 104 9.03 1.08 -8.14
N TYR A 105 8.58 -0.08 -8.60
CA TYR A 105 8.40 -1.28 -7.78
C TYR A 105 9.74 -1.74 -7.18
N THR A 106 10.77 -1.85 -8.00
CA THR A 106 12.13 -2.24 -7.56
C THR A 106 12.68 -1.25 -6.54
N MET A 107 12.44 0.06 -6.74
CA MET A 107 12.81 1.08 -5.76
C MET A 107 12.13 0.86 -4.40
N LEU A 108 10.83 0.54 -4.41
CA LEU A 108 10.05 0.23 -3.20
C LEU A 108 10.59 -1.03 -2.49
N VAL A 109 10.77 -2.14 -3.21
CA VAL A 109 11.32 -3.41 -2.67
C VAL A 109 12.69 -3.17 -2.03
N LYS A 110 13.59 -2.48 -2.73
CA LYS A 110 14.92 -2.18 -2.20
C LYS A 110 14.84 -1.29 -0.95
N ASN A 111 13.95 -0.30 -0.91
CA ASN A 111 13.82 0.59 0.25
C ASN A 111 13.25 -0.14 1.46
N VAL A 112 12.25 -1.00 1.27
CA VAL A 112 11.70 -1.88 2.31
C VAL A 112 12.78 -2.79 2.88
N ALA A 113 13.49 -3.53 2.03
CA ALA A 113 14.57 -4.41 2.46
C ALA A 113 15.66 -3.64 3.22
N LYS A 114 16.03 -2.45 2.75
CA LYS A 114 16.99 -1.56 3.42
C LYS A 114 16.51 -1.12 4.81
N GLN A 115 15.23 -0.77 4.96
CA GLN A 115 14.67 -0.29 6.23
C GLN A 115 14.52 -1.42 7.26
N ILE A 116 14.02 -2.57 6.83
CA ILE A 116 13.79 -3.73 7.70
C ILE A 116 15.11 -4.41 8.09
N LYS A 117 16.15 -4.31 7.25
CA LYS A 117 17.49 -4.91 7.46
C LYS A 117 17.45 -6.43 7.73
N SER A 118 16.41 -7.09 7.24
CA SER A 118 16.18 -8.52 7.39
C SER A 118 15.81 -9.14 6.04
N GLU A 119 15.91 -10.45 5.94
CA GLU A 119 15.55 -11.16 4.73
C GLU A 119 14.04 -11.08 4.47
N VAL A 120 13.66 -10.85 3.22
CA VAL A 120 12.28 -10.67 2.79
C VAL A 120 11.97 -11.54 1.58
N GLU A 121 10.89 -12.29 1.67
CA GLU A 121 10.21 -12.95 0.55
C GLU A 121 9.08 -12.03 0.09
N VAL A 122 9.04 -11.66 -1.18
CA VAL A 122 8.04 -10.73 -1.71
C VAL A 122 7.02 -11.51 -2.55
N ILE A 123 5.76 -11.40 -2.19
CA ILE A 123 4.62 -11.96 -2.92
C ILE A 123 3.87 -10.78 -3.52
N ILE A 124 3.75 -10.73 -4.84
CA ILE A 124 3.06 -9.65 -5.56
C ILE A 124 1.78 -10.18 -6.21
N ASP A 125 0.74 -9.34 -6.31
CA ASP A 125 -0.49 -9.74 -6.99
C ASP A 125 -0.22 -10.08 -8.46
N GLN A 126 -0.95 -11.05 -8.98
CA GLN A 126 -0.71 -11.56 -10.33
C GLN A 126 -1.02 -10.50 -11.39
N LYS A 127 -0.05 -10.25 -12.26
CA LYS A 127 -0.20 -9.34 -13.41
C LYS A 127 -0.04 -10.09 -14.73
N ILE A 128 -0.71 -9.58 -15.76
CA ILE A 128 -0.50 -10.01 -17.14
C ILE A 128 0.45 -9.01 -17.79
N ASP A 129 1.73 -9.37 -17.81
CA ASP A 129 2.79 -8.52 -18.37
C ASP A 129 3.22 -8.99 -19.75
N LYS A 130 3.81 -8.07 -20.52
CA LYS A 130 4.52 -8.43 -21.75
C LYS A 130 5.73 -9.31 -21.42
N TYR A 131 6.48 -8.97 -20.38
CA TYR A 131 7.62 -9.76 -19.93
C TYR A 131 7.27 -10.66 -18.73
N LYS A 132 7.30 -11.98 -18.94
CA LYS A 132 6.82 -12.96 -17.95
C LYS A 132 7.66 -13.12 -16.68
N LYS A 133 8.85 -12.51 -16.60
CA LYS A 133 9.80 -12.67 -15.50
C LYS A 133 10.11 -11.36 -14.78
N ASN A 134 9.20 -10.38 -14.86
CA ASN A 134 9.41 -9.09 -14.22
C ASN A 134 9.55 -9.20 -12.69
N ASP A 135 8.90 -10.18 -12.07
CA ASP A 135 9.07 -10.52 -10.66
C ASP A 135 10.52 -10.94 -10.36
N GLU A 136 11.05 -11.92 -11.09
CA GLU A 136 12.44 -12.40 -10.94
C GLU A 136 13.44 -11.24 -11.12
N VAL A 137 13.27 -10.44 -12.17
CA VAL A 137 14.11 -9.27 -12.46
C VAL A 137 14.05 -8.24 -11.34
N THR A 138 12.86 -7.97 -10.78
CA THR A 138 12.68 -7.04 -9.66
C THR A 138 13.56 -7.45 -8.46
N GLY A 139 13.55 -8.74 -8.10
CA GLY A 139 14.37 -9.25 -7.00
C GLY A 139 15.87 -9.14 -7.26
N ILE A 140 16.31 -9.46 -8.49
CA ILE A 140 17.71 -9.38 -8.90
C ILE A 140 18.20 -7.92 -8.85
N VAL A 141 17.48 -6.99 -9.48
CA VAL A 141 17.86 -5.57 -9.55
C VAL A 141 17.83 -4.94 -8.15
N ALA A 142 16.82 -5.25 -7.33
CA ALA A 142 16.76 -4.76 -5.95
C ALA A 142 18.00 -5.18 -5.13
N ASN A 143 18.42 -6.44 -5.23
CA ASN A 143 19.63 -6.92 -4.56
C ASN A 143 20.92 -6.27 -5.10
N HIS A 144 21.02 -6.00 -6.40
CA HIS A 144 22.15 -5.23 -6.94
C HIS A 144 22.19 -3.79 -6.41
N MET A 145 21.03 -3.14 -6.29
CA MET A 145 20.92 -1.80 -5.69
C MET A 145 21.28 -1.80 -4.20
N LEU A 146 20.93 -2.85 -3.46
CA LEU A 146 21.34 -3.04 -2.07
C LEU A 146 22.86 -3.24 -1.95
N ALA A 147 23.45 -4.07 -2.80
CA ALA A 147 24.90 -4.32 -2.83
C ALA A 147 25.70 -3.03 -3.09
N ARG A 148 25.24 -2.19 -4.04
CA ARG A 148 25.84 -0.86 -4.28
C ARG A 148 25.74 0.08 -3.08
N ALA A 149 24.76 -0.13 -2.21
CA ALA A 149 24.61 0.60 -0.95
C ALA A 149 25.38 -0.05 0.23
N GLY A 150 26.26 -1.02 -0.04
CA GLY A 150 27.06 -1.72 0.97
C GLY A 150 26.27 -2.74 1.81
N MET A 151 25.11 -3.19 1.32
CA MET A 151 24.25 -4.13 2.04
C MET A 151 24.34 -5.55 1.47
N LYS A 152 24.12 -6.55 2.33
CA LYS A 152 23.95 -7.95 1.90
C LYS A 152 22.70 -8.11 1.04
N LYS A 153 22.62 -9.21 0.29
CA LYS A 153 21.39 -9.63 -0.40
C LYS A 153 20.31 -9.90 0.64
N LEU A 154 19.22 -9.14 0.60
CA LEU A 154 18.12 -9.25 1.56
C LEU A 154 16.81 -9.71 0.92
N VAL A 155 16.66 -9.54 -0.40
CA VAL A 155 15.47 -10.01 -1.11
C VAL A 155 15.71 -11.47 -1.49
N LYS A 156 15.03 -12.41 -0.82
CA LYS A 156 15.16 -13.85 -1.09
C LYS A 156 14.53 -14.23 -2.42
N SER A 157 13.31 -13.76 -2.63
CA SER A 157 12.50 -14.03 -3.82
C SER A 157 11.49 -12.92 -4.03
N VAL A 158 11.02 -12.80 -5.27
CA VAL A 158 9.83 -12.06 -5.66
C VAL A 158 9.01 -13.00 -6.53
N THR A 159 7.76 -13.27 -6.16
CA THR A 159 6.89 -14.21 -6.87
C THR A 159 5.49 -13.64 -7.03
N MET A 160 4.85 -13.94 -8.17
CA MET A 160 3.46 -13.56 -8.44
C MET A 160 2.47 -14.61 -7.94
N HIS A 161 1.40 -14.20 -7.27
CA HIS A 161 0.35 -15.10 -6.78
C HIS A 161 -1.05 -14.49 -6.93
N ASP A 162 -2.08 -15.34 -7.01
CA ASP A 162 -3.49 -14.90 -7.00
C ASP A 162 -3.90 -14.42 -5.59
N SER A 163 -4.31 -13.15 -5.50
CA SER A 163 -4.78 -12.46 -4.29
C SER A 163 -5.92 -13.14 -3.55
N LYS A 164 -6.72 -14.01 -4.19
CA LYS A 164 -7.75 -14.80 -3.52
C LYS A 164 -7.20 -15.74 -2.44
N HIS A 165 -5.97 -16.18 -2.60
CA HIS A 165 -5.33 -17.13 -1.69
C HIS A 165 -4.50 -16.47 -0.59
N HIS A 166 -4.32 -15.15 -0.64
CA HIS A 166 -3.44 -14.41 0.26
C HIS A 166 -4.16 -13.22 0.89
N LEU A 167 -4.52 -13.35 2.18
CA LEU A 167 -5.10 -12.23 2.93
C LEU A 167 -4.14 -11.03 3.01
N GLY A 168 -2.83 -11.25 3.02
CA GLY A 168 -1.83 -10.19 2.92
C GLY A 168 -1.96 -9.35 1.65
N LEU A 169 -2.20 -9.99 0.48
CA LEU A 169 -2.44 -9.28 -0.79
C LEU A 169 -3.73 -8.44 -0.72
N GLN A 170 -4.79 -8.98 -0.10
CA GLN A 170 -6.04 -8.23 0.07
C GLN A 170 -5.90 -7.02 1.01
N VAL A 171 -5.06 -7.10 2.05
CA VAL A 171 -4.83 -5.96 2.95
C VAL A 171 -3.98 -4.89 2.26
N VAL A 172 -2.93 -5.26 1.51
CA VAL A 172 -2.12 -4.28 0.79
C VAL A 172 -2.90 -3.62 -0.36
N ASP A 173 -3.85 -4.32 -1.01
CA ASP A 173 -4.78 -3.72 -1.98
C ASP A 173 -5.58 -2.58 -1.33
N ILE A 174 -6.17 -2.82 -0.15
CA ILE A 174 -6.94 -1.81 0.59
C ILE A 174 -6.07 -0.60 0.95
N LEU A 175 -4.89 -0.83 1.53
CA LEU A 175 -4.04 0.27 1.99
C LEU A 175 -3.44 1.05 0.83
N THR A 176 -2.96 0.38 -0.22
CA THR A 176 -2.39 1.02 -1.41
C THR A 176 -3.47 1.77 -2.18
N GLY A 177 -4.65 1.16 -2.33
CA GLY A 177 -5.81 1.79 -2.92
C GLY A 177 -6.23 3.06 -2.19
N ALA A 178 -6.28 3.01 -0.85
CA ALA A 178 -6.60 4.17 -0.04
C ALA A 178 -5.56 5.30 -0.17
N VAL A 179 -4.26 4.98 -0.05
CA VAL A 179 -3.19 6.01 -0.14
C VAL A 179 -3.14 6.64 -1.52
N ASN A 180 -3.20 5.83 -2.58
CA ASN A 180 -3.23 6.34 -3.95
C ASN A 180 -4.46 7.21 -4.20
N SER A 181 -5.64 6.77 -3.77
CA SER A 181 -6.89 7.51 -3.97
C SER A 181 -6.93 8.83 -3.18
N GLY A 182 -6.37 8.85 -1.97
CA GLY A 182 -6.24 10.07 -1.17
C GLY A 182 -5.33 11.11 -1.84
N TYR A 183 -4.20 10.68 -2.39
CA TYR A 183 -3.34 11.57 -3.17
C TYR A 183 -3.95 11.96 -4.53
N LEU A 184 -4.66 11.05 -5.19
CA LEU A 184 -5.37 11.35 -6.43
C LEU A 184 -6.43 12.44 -6.20
N LYS A 185 -7.11 12.45 -5.05
CA LYS A 185 -8.05 13.50 -4.66
C LYS A 185 -7.36 14.86 -4.47
N TYR A 186 -6.12 14.87 -3.95
CA TYR A 186 -5.31 16.10 -3.93
C TYR A 186 -4.98 16.60 -5.35
N LEU A 187 -4.57 15.70 -6.25
CA LEU A 187 -4.25 16.05 -7.63
C LEU A 187 -5.49 16.39 -8.47
N ASN A 188 -6.66 15.90 -8.09
CA ASN A 188 -7.95 16.14 -8.72
C ASN A 188 -9.03 16.40 -7.66
N PRO A 189 -9.17 17.64 -7.16
CA PRO A 189 -10.15 17.98 -6.13
C PRO A 189 -11.62 17.73 -6.51
N ARG A 190 -11.91 17.54 -7.81
CA ARG A 190 -13.23 17.18 -8.32
C ARG A 190 -13.50 15.68 -8.35
N LEU A 191 -12.54 14.86 -7.91
CA LEU A 191 -12.73 13.42 -7.80
C LEU A 191 -13.75 13.12 -6.71
N GLU A 192 -14.89 12.58 -7.14
CA GLU A 192 -15.92 12.05 -6.27
C GLU A 192 -15.64 10.57 -5.99
N LEU A 193 -15.51 10.23 -4.72
CA LEU A 193 -15.52 8.85 -4.26
C LEU A 193 -16.87 8.53 -3.64
N SER A 194 -17.14 7.25 -3.41
CA SER A 194 -18.34 6.88 -2.66
C SER A 194 -18.28 7.44 -1.24
N VAL A 195 -19.45 7.72 -0.66
CA VAL A 195 -19.57 8.27 0.70
C VAL A 195 -18.78 7.42 1.72
N ALA A 196 -18.82 6.08 1.60
CA ALA A 196 -18.08 5.23 2.52
C ALA A 196 -16.55 5.38 2.38
N LYS A 197 -16.02 5.67 1.18
CA LYS A 197 -14.59 5.93 0.97
C LYS A 197 -14.18 7.28 1.54
N GLU A 198 -15.01 8.31 1.37
CA GLU A 198 -14.75 9.63 1.96
C GLU A 198 -14.71 9.54 3.49
N LEU A 199 -15.69 8.87 4.10
CA LEU A 199 -15.70 8.64 5.56
C LEU A 199 -14.51 7.78 6.01
N ALA A 200 -14.16 6.74 5.26
CA ALA A 200 -12.98 5.94 5.54
C ALA A 200 -11.70 6.79 5.51
N PHE A 201 -11.55 7.72 4.56
CA PHE A 201 -10.41 8.62 4.51
C PHE A 201 -10.31 9.55 5.69
N GLU A 202 -11.42 10.18 6.08
CA GLU A 202 -11.42 11.05 7.26
C GLU A 202 -10.96 10.29 8.49
N ARG A 203 -11.50 9.08 8.72
CA ARG A 203 -11.15 8.26 9.88
C ARG A 203 -9.74 7.68 9.77
N MET A 204 -9.28 7.29 8.58
CA MET A 204 -7.92 6.80 8.37
C MET A 204 -6.87 7.92 8.53
N ALA A 205 -7.18 9.15 8.09
CA ALA A 205 -6.35 10.32 8.33
C ALA A 205 -6.26 10.62 9.83
N ALA A 206 -7.40 10.73 10.51
CA ALA A 206 -7.45 10.94 11.94
C ALA A 206 -6.69 9.86 12.71
N LEU A 207 -6.83 8.59 12.29
CA LEU A 207 -6.12 7.45 12.88
C LEU A 207 -4.60 7.56 12.73
N LEU A 208 -4.08 8.22 11.69
CA LEU A 208 -2.65 8.53 11.55
C LEU A 208 -2.21 9.80 12.31
N GLY A 209 -3.17 10.54 12.89
CA GLY A 209 -2.95 11.85 13.50
C GLY A 209 -2.92 12.98 12.46
N TRP A 210 -3.57 12.79 11.31
CA TRP A 210 -3.59 13.72 10.18
C TRP A 210 -4.98 14.33 10.00
N ASP A 211 -4.99 15.53 9.41
CA ASP A 211 -6.18 16.26 9.01
C ASP A 211 -6.77 15.75 7.68
N VAL A 212 -5.95 15.19 6.81
CA VAL A 212 -6.36 14.68 5.49
C VAL A 212 -5.41 13.58 5.00
N PHE A 213 -5.95 12.62 4.24
CA PHE A 213 -5.24 11.41 3.80
C PHE A 213 -4.48 11.58 2.47
N HIS A 214 -3.60 12.58 2.38
CA HIS A 214 -2.87 12.86 1.13
C HIS A 214 -1.38 13.22 1.31
N TYR A 215 -0.86 13.14 2.54
CA TYR A 215 0.51 13.49 2.84
C TYR A 215 1.46 12.33 2.55
N ASP A 216 2.71 12.67 2.27
CA ASP A 216 3.78 11.71 2.46
C ASP A 216 4.27 11.73 3.91
N THR A 217 5.20 10.83 4.22
CA THR A 217 5.71 10.64 5.58
C THR A 217 7.18 11.01 5.66
N PHE A 218 7.61 11.47 6.83
CA PHE A 218 9.03 11.40 7.16
C PHE A 218 9.49 9.93 7.16
N PRO A 219 10.70 9.61 6.66
CA PRO A 219 11.21 8.25 6.59
C PRO A 219 11.10 7.52 7.93
N ASN A 220 10.39 6.40 7.95
CA ASN A 220 10.25 5.54 9.11
C ASN A 220 10.09 4.07 8.70
N LYS A 221 10.20 3.16 9.66
CA LYS A 221 10.21 1.71 9.40
C LYS A 221 8.81 1.09 9.38
N ASP A 222 7.83 1.68 10.06
CA ASP A 222 6.55 1.02 10.39
C ASP A 222 5.45 1.35 9.38
N PHE A 223 5.28 2.64 9.02
CA PHE A 223 4.31 3.05 8.02
C PHE A 223 4.87 4.24 7.22
N ASN A 224 5.28 3.99 5.98
CA ASN A 224 6.01 4.95 5.17
C ASN A 224 5.35 5.18 3.82
N ILE A 225 4.92 6.40 3.55
CA ILE A 225 4.46 6.85 2.23
C ILE A 225 5.49 7.84 1.71
N TRP A 226 5.89 7.74 0.45
CA TRP A 226 6.64 8.80 -0.23
C TRP A 226 6.11 9.06 -1.62
N HIS A 227 6.15 10.33 -2.01
CA HIS A 227 5.78 10.76 -3.36
C HIS A 227 6.99 10.73 -4.30
N PHE A 228 6.70 10.43 -5.55
CA PHE A 228 7.64 10.34 -6.65
C PHE A 228 7.01 10.98 -7.90
N PRO A 229 7.78 11.65 -8.78
CA PRO A 229 9.21 11.96 -8.73
C PRO A 229 9.65 12.78 -7.50
N GLN A 230 10.96 12.97 -7.31
CA GLN A 230 11.51 13.62 -6.10
C GLN A 230 10.94 15.03 -5.86
N GLU A 231 10.59 15.71 -6.94
CA GLU A 231 9.93 17.02 -6.98
C GLU A 231 8.56 17.03 -6.30
N MET A 232 7.91 15.87 -6.18
CA MET A 232 6.62 15.72 -5.51
C MET A 232 6.72 15.36 -4.03
N ARG A 233 7.94 15.17 -3.50
CA ARG A 233 8.13 14.94 -2.06
C ARG A 233 7.67 16.16 -1.27
N ALA A 234 7.07 15.91 -0.11
CA ALA A 234 6.49 16.94 0.75
C ALA A 234 5.44 17.83 0.04
N MET A 235 4.87 17.39 -1.07
CA MET A 235 3.71 18.02 -1.71
C MET A 235 2.48 17.14 -1.46
N PRO A 236 1.43 17.60 -0.76
CA PRO A 236 1.29 18.91 -0.12
C PRO A 236 2.05 19.09 1.21
N GLY A 237 2.57 18.00 1.78
CA GLY A 237 3.37 18.05 3.00
C GLY A 237 3.86 16.67 3.43
N SER A 238 4.88 16.66 4.30
CA SER A 238 5.34 15.45 5.02
C SER A 238 4.87 15.49 6.46
N LYS A 239 4.22 14.41 6.93
CA LYS A 239 3.75 14.30 8.31
C LYS A 239 4.43 13.15 9.04
N SER A 240 4.62 13.30 10.35
CA SER A 240 4.89 12.16 11.23
C SER A 240 3.59 11.43 11.53
N ILE A 241 3.68 10.17 11.91
CA ILE A 241 2.51 9.37 12.31
C ILE A 241 2.39 9.42 13.82
N ARG A 242 1.21 9.81 14.29
CA ARG A 242 0.85 9.85 15.71
C ARG A 242 -0.49 9.14 15.85
N PRO A 243 -0.49 7.80 15.99
CA PRO A 243 -1.73 7.05 15.88
C PRO A 243 -2.75 7.46 16.95
N ASP A 244 -3.97 7.75 16.53
CA ASP A 244 -5.11 7.96 17.43
C ASP A 244 -6.10 6.81 17.30
N TYR A 245 -6.02 5.86 18.23
CA TYR A 245 -6.90 4.69 18.26
C TYR A 245 -8.27 4.96 18.89
N SER A 246 -8.55 6.20 19.31
CA SER A 246 -9.87 6.60 19.82
C SER A 246 -10.84 7.03 18.72
N VAL A 247 -10.34 7.16 17.48
CA VAL A 247 -11.14 7.53 16.30
C VAL A 247 -12.35 6.60 16.17
N PRO A 248 -13.58 7.14 16.15
CA PRO A 248 -14.78 6.33 16.09
C PRO A 248 -14.92 5.67 14.72
N LEU A 249 -15.51 4.48 14.71
CA LEU A 249 -15.94 3.83 13.48
C LEU A 249 -17.12 4.60 12.86
N VAL A 250 -17.27 4.44 11.55
CA VAL A 250 -18.38 4.97 10.77
C VAL A 250 -19.68 4.30 11.18
N LYS A 251 -20.68 5.11 11.50
CA LYS A 251 -22.05 4.69 11.78
C LYS A 251 -22.89 4.71 10.52
N ARG A 252 -24.03 4.01 10.54
CA ARG A 252 -24.91 3.88 9.38
C ARG A 252 -25.54 5.22 9.00
N GLU A 253 -25.81 6.07 9.99
CA GLU A 253 -26.48 7.37 9.80
C GLU A 253 -25.58 8.37 9.08
N GLU A 254 -24.26 8.17 9.11
CA GLU A 254 -23.28 9.03 8.40
C GLU A 254 -23.24 8.77 6.90
N LEU A 255 -23.88 7.70 6.41
CA LEU A 255 -23.97 7.38 4.98
C LEU A 255 -25.18 8.01 4.27
N ALA A 256 -26.06 8.66 5.02
CA ALA A 256 -27.34 9.19 4.55
C ALA A 256 -27.20 10.53 3.81
#